data_AF-A0A8C5YEX7-F1
#
_entry.id   AF-A0A8C5YEX7-F1
#
_cell.length_a   1.000
_cell.length_b   1.000
_cell.length_c   1.000
_cell.angle_alpha   90.00
_cell.angle_beta   90.00
_cell.angle_gamma   90.00
#
_symmetry.space_group_name_H-M   'P 1'
#
loop_
_entity.id
_entity.type
_entity.pdbx_description
1 polymer ?
#
loop_
_entity_poly.entity_id
_entity_poly.type
_entity_poly.pdbx_seq_one_letter_code
_entity_poly.pdbx_strand_id
1 'polypeptide(L)'
;MEAAEKEEISVEDEAVDKNIFKDCSKISFYRRQKQYLSKKSTYQALLDSITTSEVSTKFKIINEATKVPLLAEVYGLEGNIFRLKINEEAPLKPRYEVPDVVTSKPGTVRLISCSGDAGNLVLADGKGDLKCHITANPFKVDLVSEEEVVISINSLGQLYFEHLQIPHKQRTVKENKEDASIDTSQENQEDLGLWEEKCGNFVDVKANGPTSIGLDFSLHGFEHLYGIPQHAESHQLKNTGDGDAYRLYNLDVYGYKIHDKMGIYGSIPYLLAHKLGRTIGIFWLNASETLVEINTEPAVEYTQTQMGPVAAKQKVRSQTHVHWMSESGIIDVFLLTGPTPSDIFKQYSHLT
;
A
#
# COMPACT_ATOMS: atom_id res chain seq x y z
N MET A 1 50.82 37.61 16.12
CA MET A 1 49.39 37.25 16.00
C MET A 1 49.31 36.21 14.91
N GLU A 2 49.41 34.94 15.27
CA GLU A 2 49.09 33.85 14.35
C GLU A 2 47.59 33.89 14.10
N ALA A 3 47.21 33.96 12.83
CA ALA A 3 45.83 33.85 12.41
C ALA A 3 45.38 32.41 12.70
N ALA A 4 44.26 32.25 13.40
CA ALA A 4 43.64 30.95 13.61
C ALA A 4 43.36 30.32 12.24
N GLU A 5 43.98 29.17 11.98
CA GLU A 5 43.61 28.28 10.88
C GLU A 5 42.12 27.97 11.05
N LYS A 6 41.32 28.40 10.08
CA LYS A 6 39.96 27.87 9.93
C LYS A 6 40.12 26.42 9.50
N GLU A 7 39.86 25.49 10.40
CA GLU A 7 39.59 24.09 10.03
C GLU A 7 38.44 24.11 9.01
N GLU A 8 38.74 23.82 7.75
CA GLU A 8 37.73 23.48 6.77
C GLU A 8 37.12 22.14 7.21
N ILE A 9 35.96 22.22 7.88
CA ILE A 9 35.13 21.05 8.16
C ILE A 9 34.76 20.45 6.80
N SER A 10 35.13 19.19 6.58
CA SER A 10 34.81 18.53 5.32
C SER A 10 33.28 18.35 5.22
N VAL A 11 32.71 18.47 4.02
CA VAL A 11 31.27 18.24 3.78
C VAL A 11 30.85 16.81 4.18
N GLU A 12 31.80 15.88 4.28
CA GLU A 12 31.59 14.51 4.73
C GLU A 12 31.43 14.41 6.26
N ASP A 13 32.06 15.32 7.03
CA ASP A 13 31.93 15.40 8.49
C ASP A 13 30.59 16.04 8.95
N GLU A 14 29.90 16.74 8.05
CA GLU A 14 28.53 17.26 8.25
C GLU A 14 27.42 16.27 7.82
N ALA A 15 27.80 15.07 7.37
CA ALA A 15 26.83 14.08 6.90
C ALA A 15 25.89 13.61 8.03
N VAL A 16 24.61 13.38 7.69
CA VAL A 16 23.55 12.90 8.62
C VAL A 16 24.06 11.89 9.64
N ASP A 17 23.84 12.19 10.94
CA ASP A 17 23.90 11.19 12.00
C ASP A 17 22.74 10.20 11.85
N LYS A 18 23.07 9.01 11.34
CA LYS A 18 22.13 7.92 11.10
C LYS A 18 21.42 7.42 12.36
N ASN A 19 21.91 7.76 13.55
CA ASN A 19 21.30 7.29 14.80
C ASN A 19 20.04 8.07 15.18
N ILE A 20 19.82 9.24 14.57
CA ILE A 20 18.67 10.11 14.88
C ILE A 20 17.39 9.60 14.20
N PHE A 21 17.51 9.10 12.97
CA PHE A 21 16.36 8.65 12.18
C PHE A 21 16.13 7.14 12.29
N LYS A 22 14.86 6.73 12.38
CA LYS A 22 14.50 5.32 12.33
C LYS A 22 14.83 4.75 10.95
N ASP A 23 15.67 3.73 10.92
CA ASP A 23 15.74 2.82 9.78
C ASP A 23 14.48 1.93 9.75
N CYS A 24 14.23 1.27 8.61
CA CYS A 24 13.09 0.38 8.43
C CYS A 24 13.01 -0.71 9.52
N SER A 25 14.15 -1.23 9.99
CA SER A 25 14.20 -2.23 11.05
C SER A 25 13.72 -1.68 12.40
N LYS A 26 13.80 -0.37 12.64
CA LYS A 26 13.32 0.28 13.87
C LYS A 26 11.85 0.68 13.82
N ILE A 27 11.19 0.61 12.66
CA ILE A 27 9.79 1.00 12.49
C ILE A 27 8.89 -0.20 12.83
N SER A 28 8.20 -0.13 13.97
CA SER A 28 7.45 -1.28 14.50
C SER A 28 6.38 -1.79 13.56
N PHE A 29 5.56 -0.91 12.97
CA PHE A 29 4.47 -1.35 12.11
C PHE A 29 4.99 -2.05 10.84
N TYR A 30 6.05 -1.53 10.25
CA TYR A 30 6.72 -2.17 9.12
C TYR A 30 7.23 -3.56 9.49
N ARG A 31 7.95 -3.70 10.62
CA ARG A 31 8.38 -5.03 11.12
C ARG A 31 7.21 -6.01 11.24
N ARG A 32 6.09 -5.58 11.82
CA ARG A 32 4.90 -6.42 11.99
C ARG A 32 4.30 -6.86 10.66
N GLN A 33 4.18 -5.95 9.69
CA GLN A 33 3.69 -6.30 8.36
C GLN A 33 4.62 -7.31 7.70
N LYS A 34 5.94 -7.06 7.68
CA LYS A 34 6.95 -7.98 7.10
C LYS A 34 6.89 -9.37 7.72
N GLN A 35 6.74 -9.47 9.04
CA GLN A 35 6.59 -10.76 9.72
C GLN A 35 5.29 -11.48 9.30
N TYR A 36 4.20 -10.73 9.09
CA TYR A 36 2.92 -11.30 8.64
C TYR A 36 2.97 -11.83 7.19
N LEU A 37 3.71 -11.16 6.28
CA LEU A 37 3.84 -11.59 4.88
C LEU A 37 4.39 -13.01 4.70
N SER A 38 5.09 -13.55 5.72
CA SER A 38 5.54 -14.94 5.73
C SER A 38 4.40 -15.97 5.86
N LYS A 39 3.18 -15.53 6.20
CA LYS A 39 1.98 -16.35 6.36
C LYS A 39 1.11 -16.25 5.11
N LYS A 40 0.45 -17.35 4.71
CA LYS A 40 -0.51 -17.34 3.58
C LYS A 40 -1.65 -16.36 3.86
N SER A 41 -2.06 -15.61 2.82
CA SER A 41 -3.21 -14.72 2.89
C SER A 41 -4.47 -15.45 3.33
N THR A 42 -5.20 -14.82 4.24
CA THR A 42 -6.42 -15.36 4.87
C THR A 42 -7.63 -14.48 4.61
N TYR A 43 -7.54 -13.50 3.71
CA TYR A 43 -8.65 -12.61 3.38
C TYR A 43 -9.54 -13.20 2.29
N GLN A 44 -10.84 -13.22 2.55
CA GLN A 44 -11.87 -13.67 1.62
C GLN A 44 -12.93 -12.59 1.44
N ALA A 45 -13.35 -12.30 0.21
CA ALA A 45 -14.51 -11.47 -0.06
C ALA A 45 -15.82 -12.29 0.00
N LEU A 46 -16.82 -11.73 0.65
CA LEU A 46 -18.16 -12.30 0.82
C LEU A 46 -19.07 -11.77 -0.30
N LEU A 47 -19.15 -12.51 -1.42
CA LEU A 47 -19.91 -12.07 -2.59
C LEU A 47 -21.44 -12.04 -2.37
N ASP A 48 -21.94 -12.75 -1.36
CA ASP A 48 -23.33 -12.69 -0.92
C ASP A 48 -23.70 -11.35 -0.24
N SER A 49 -22.69 -10.62 0.26
CA SER A 49 -22.87 -9.31 0.90
C SER A 49 -22.85 -8.12 -0.08
N ILE A 50 -22.78 -8.36 -1.38
CA ILE A 50 -22.64 -7.31 -2.38
C ILE A 50 -23.88 -6.40 -2.40
N THR A 51 -23.64 -5.09 -2.27
CA THR A 51 -24.65 -4.06 -2.51
C THR A 51 -24.12 -3.07 -3.54
N THR A 52 -24.76 -3.00 -4.70
CA THR A 52 -24.42 -2.05 -5.77
C THR A 52 -25.39 -0.88 -5.74
N SER A 53 -24.85 0.34 -5.63
CA SER A 53 -25.57 1.60 -5.77
C SER A 53 -25.25 2.26 -7.11
N GLU A 54 -25.80 3.45 -7.37
CA GLU A 54 -25.43 4.24 -8.56
C GLU A 54 -23.98 4.75 -8.50
N VAL A 55 -23.42 4.88 -7.30
CA VAL A 55 -22.13 5.53 -7.03
C VAL A 55 -21.02 4.51 -6.80
N SER A 56 -21.31 3.43 -6.08
CA SER A 56 -20.32 2.42 -5.70
C SER A 56 -20.91 1.04 -5.47
N THR A 57 -20.04 0.04 -5.57
CA THR A 57 -20.32 -1.34 -5.15
C THR A 57 -19.59 -1.63 -3.86
N LYS A 58 -20.33 -2.11 -2.85
CA LYS A 58 -19.78 -2.45 -1.53
C LYS A 58 -19.88 -3.95 -1.28
N PHE A 59 -18.91 -4.52 -0.58
CA PHE A 59 -18.92 -5.91 -0.15
C PHE A 59 -18.02 -6.08 1.08
N LYS A 60 -18.25 -7.13 1.84
CA LYS A 60 -17.45 -7.45 3.03
C LYS A 60 -16.23 -8.28 2.66
N ILE A 61 -15.12 -8.03 3.34
CA ILE A 61 -13.93 -8.88 3.33
C ILE A 61 -13.73 -9.40 4.74
N ILE A 62 -13.57 -10.70 4.91
CA ILE A 62 -13.30 -11.32 6.21
C ILE A 62 -11.90 -11.92 6.21
N ASN A 63 -11.18 -11.72 7.30
CA ASN A 63 -9.96 -12.44 7.57
C ASN A 63 -10.29 -13.75 8.31
N GLU A 64 -9.89 -14.90 7.76
CA GLU A 64 -10.22 -16.20 8.34
C GLU A 64 -9.65 -16.42 9.75
N ALA A 65 -8.53 -15.77 10.09
CA ALA A 65 -7.90 -15.92 11.40
C ALA A 65 -8.55 -15.03 12.48
N THR A 66 -8.80 -13.76 12.16
CA THR A 66 -9.34 -12.79 13.13
C THR A 66 -10.88 -12.75 13.16
N LYS A 67 -11.53 -13.21 12.09
CA LYS A 67 -12.99 -13.17 11.87
C LYS A 67 -13.60 -11.76 11.96
N VAL A 68 -12.79 -10.71 11.89
CA VAL A 68 -13.26 -9.33 11.87
C VAL A 68 -13.62 -8.93 10.44
N PRO A 69 -14.85 -8.43 10.19
CA PRO A 69 -15.26 -7.99 8.87
C PRO A 69 -14.73 -6.58 8.55
N LEU A 70 -14.18 -6.45 7.35
CA LEU A 70 -13.87 -5.18 6.69
C LEU A 70 -14.95 -4.88 5.66
N LEU A 71 -15.19 -3.59 5.42
CA LEU A 71 -16.02 -3.10 4.33
C LEU A 71 -15.11 -2.60 3.21
N ALA A 72 -15.27 -3.19 2.02
CA ALA A 72 -14.66 -2.72 0.80
C ALA A 72 -15.68 -1.96 -0.04
N GLU A 73 -15.26 -0.83 -0.61
CA GLU A 73 -16.07 0.01 -1.47
C GLU A 73 -15.30 0.30 -2.76
N VAL A 74 -15.92 -0.06 -3.88
CA VAL A 74 -15.37 0.07 -5.23
C VAL A 74 -16.14 1.13 -6.00
N TYR A 75 -15.42 2.09 -6.57
CA TYR A 75 -15.96 3.21 -7.33
C TYR A 75 -15.34 3.23 -8.73
N GLY A 76 -16.17 3.41 -9.74
CA GLY A 76 -15.75 3.91 -11.04
C GLY A 76 -15.87 5.42 -11.04
N LEU A 77 -14.85 6.12 -11.53
CA LEU A 77 -14.83 7.58 -11.62
C LEU A 77 -14.58 8.02 -13.06
N GLU A 78 -15.07 9.21 -13.40
CA GLU A 78 -14.85 9.82 -14.70
C GLU A 78 -13.37 9.96 -15.02
N GLY A 79 -13.05 9.88 -16.31
CA GLY A 79 -11.67 9.93 -16.78
C GLY A 79 -10.91 8.62 -16.57
N ASN A 80 -11.59 7.46 -16.52
CA ASN A 80 -10.95 6.13 -16.38
C ASN A 80 -10.12 5.99 -15.10
N ILE A 81 -10.73 6.38 -13.97
CA ILE A 81 -10.12 6.24 -12.65
C ILE A 81 -10.94 5.23 -11.85
N PHE A 82 -10.26 4.29 -11.21
CA PHE A 82 -10.86 3.33 -10.30
C PHE A 82 -10.46 3.68 -8.87
N ARG A 83 -11.39 3.68 -7.92
CA ARG A 83 -11.08 3.89 -6.50
C ARG A 83 -11.51 2.71 -5.66
N LEU A 84 -10.62 2.24 -4.79
CA LEU A 84 -10.89 1.21 -3.80
C LEU A 84 -10.68 1.78 -2.40
N LYS A 85 -11.71 1.68 -1.57
CA LYS A 85 -11.61 1.95 -0.13
C LYS A 85 -11.78 0.65 0.64
N ILE A 86 -10.97 0.43 1.68
CA ILE A 86 -11.16 -0.66 2.65
C ILE A 86 -11.04 -0.08 4.07
N ASN A 87 -12.06 -0.32 4.87
CA ASN A 87 -12.14 0.10 6.27
C ASN A 87 -12.74 -1.01 7.14
N GLU A 88 -12.67 -0.90 8.46
CA GLU A 88 -13.44 -1.78 9.35
C GLU A 88 -14.93 -1.55 9.13
N GLU A 89 -15.74 -2.61 9.14
CA GLU A 89 -17.20 -2.46 8.99
C GLU A 89 -17.81 -1.71 10.19
N ALA A 90 -17.30 -1.98 11.40
CA ALA A 90 -17.77 -1.38 12.64
C ALA A 90 -16.57 -1.06 13.56
N PRO A 91 -15.79 -0.01 13.25
CA PRO A 91 -14.62 0.32 14.04
C PRO A 91 -14.99 0.84 15.44
N LEU A 92 -14.13 0.62 16.44
CA LEU A 92 -14.30 1.18 17.79
C LEU A 92 -14.39 2.70 17.80
N LYS A 93 -13.75 3.35 16.81
CA LYS A 93 -13.83 4.77 16.52
C LYS A 93 -13.48 5.02 15.05
N PRO A 94 -13.92 6.13 14.43
CA PRO A 94 -13.58 6.42 13.05
C PRO A 94 -12.06 6.39 12.81
N ARG A 95 -11.65 5.67 11.75
CA ARG A 95 -10.29 5.77 11.21
C ARG A 95 -10.15 7.05 10.41
N TYR A 96 -8.92 7.56 10.35
CA TYR A 96 -8.65 8.78 9.61
C TYR A 96 -8.83 8.55 8.11
N GLU A 97 -9.64 9.39 7.48
CA GLU A 97 -9.75 9.53 6.02
C GLU A 97 -9.21 10.92 5.67
N VAL A 98 -8.32 10.99 4.67
CA VAL A 98 -7.61 12.25 4.36
C VAL A 98 -8.60 13.27 3.78
N PRO A 99 -8.85 14.41 4.45
CA PRO A 99 -9.67 15.48 3.91
C PRO A 99 -8.85 16.39 2.99
N ASP A 100 -9.52 17.27 2.26
CA ASP A 100 -8.98 18.45 1.55
C ASP A 100 -7.97 18.20 0.41
N VAL A 101 -7.46 16.97 0.26
CA VAL A 101 -6.55 16.60 -0.84
C VAL A 101 -7.32 16.33 -2.13
N VAL A 102 -8.49 15.69 -2.02
CA VAL A 102 -9.38 15.49 -3.18
C VAL A 102 -10.22 16.75 -3.34
N THR A 103 -9.76 17.67 -4.20
CA THR A 103 -10.26 19.05 -4.29
C THR A 103 -11.56 19.18 -5.08
N SER A 104 -11.83 18.23 -5.99
CA SER A 104 -13.08 18.13 -6.74
C SER A 104 -13.89 16.92 -6.29
N LYS A 105 -15.23 16.95 -6.41
CA LYS A 105 -16.03 15.71 -6.37
C LYS A 105 -15.94 15.08 -7.75
N PRO A 106 -15.11 14.04 -7.98
CA PRO A 106 -15.03 13.41 -9.29
C PRO A 106 -16.38 12.85 -9.67
N GLY A 107 -16.78 13.02 -10.92
CA GLY A 107 -17.99 12.39 -11.45
C GLY A 107 -17.90 10.87 -11.29
N THR A 108 -18.99 10.23 -10.88
CA THR A 108 -19.02 8.78 -10.66
C THR A 108 -19.55 8.06 -11.87
N VAL A 109 -18.88 6.97 -12.25
CA VAL A 109 -19.30 6.07 -13.31
C VAL A 109 -19.87 4.81 -12.67
N ARG A 110 -21.13 4.51 -13.00
CA ARG A 110 -21.81 3.32 -12.48
C ARG A 110 -21.15 2.05 -13.00
N LEU A 111 -20.68 1.21 -12.09
CA LEU A 111 -20.18 -0.13 -12.37
C LEU A 111 -21.30 -1.15 -12.23
N ILE A 112 -21.54 -1.91 -13.29
CA ILE A 112 -22.61 -2.91 -13.39
C ILE A 112 -22.00 -4.29 -13.18
N SER A 113 -22.65 -5.11 -12.37
CA SER A 113 -22.30 -6.52 -12.23
C SER A 113 -22.61 -7.27 -13.52
N CYS A 114 -21.56 -7.81 -14.15
CA CYS A 114 -21.68 -8.75 -15.26
C CYS A 114 -21.73 -10.19 -14.73
N SER A 115 -22.27 -11.13 -15.51
CA SER A 115 -22.29 -12.55 -15.16
C SER A 115 -20.87 -13.05 -14.87
N GLY A 116 -20.61 -13.47 -13.63
CA GLY A 116 -19.38 -14.12 -13.21
C GLY A 116 -19.63 -15.59 -12.86
N ASP A 117 -18.56 -16.39 -12.85
CA ASP A 117 -18.58 -17.77 -12.34
C ASP A 117 -18.71 -17.79 -10.82
N ALA A 118 -19.06 -18.94 -10.25
CA ALA A 118 -19.09 -19.14 -8.80
C ALA A 118 -17.73 -18.75 -8.17
N GLY A 119 -17.74 -17.72 -7.31
CA GLY A 119 -16.53 -17.22 -6.64
C GLY A 119 -15.84 -16.03 -7.32
N ASN A 120 -16.37 -15.54 -8.45
CA ASN A 120 -15.87 -14.35 -9.13
C ASN A 120 -17.00 -13.34 -9.40
N LEU A 121 -16.71 -12.05 -9.23
CA LEU A 121 -17.57 -10.94 -9.61
C LEU A 121 -16.88 -10.10 -10.67
N VAL A 122 -17.57 -9.79 -11.76
CA VAL A 122 -17.07 -8.86 -12.77
C VAL A 122 -17.87 -7.57 -12.68
N LEU A 123 -17.18 -6.45 -12.49
CA LEU A 123 -17.77 -5.12 -12.54
C LEU A 123 -17.24 -4.39 -13.77
N ALA A 124 -18.13 -3.80 -14.56
CA ALA A 124 -17.76 -3.00 -15.73
C ALA A 124 -18.61 -1.74 -15.81
N ASP A 125 -18.06 -0.64 -16.33
CA ASP A 125 -18.86 0.50 -16.72
C ASP A 125 -19.69 0.23 -17.98
N GLY A 126 -20.62 1.14 -18.30
CA GLY A 126 -21.49 0.99 -19.46
C GLY A 126 -20.78 0.93 -20.81
N LYS A 127 -19.55 1.48 -20.91
CA LYS A 127 -18.72 1.43 -22.12
C LYS A 127 -17.79 0.22 -22.17
N GLY A 128 -17.46 -0.35 -21.01
CA GLY A 128 -16.49 -1.43 -20.85
C GLY A 128 -15.03 -0.94 -20.76
N ASP A 129 -14.81 0.38 -20.67
CA ASP A 129 -13.50 1.00 -20.55
C ASP A 129 -12.89 0.77 -19.15
N LEU A 130 -13.75 0.77 -18.12
CA LEU A 130 -13.41 0.45 -16.74
C LEU A 130 -13.98 -0.92 -16.39
N LYS A 131 -13.10 -1.91 -16.27
CA LYS A 131 -13.48 -3.27 -15.91
C LYS A 131 -12.60 -3.79 -14.78
N CYS A 132 -13.20 -4.36 -13.75
CA CYS A 132 -12.47 -5.08 -12.71
C CYS A 132 -13.08 -6.45 -12.41
N HIS A 133 -12.23 -7.44 -12.17
CA HIS A 133 -12.60 -8.78 -11.74
C HIS A 133 -12.24 -8.95 -10.27
N ILE A 134 -13.19 -9.35 -9.45
CA ILE A 134 -13.01 -9.60 -8.02
C ILE A 134 -13.09 -11.11 -7.80
N THR A 135 -11.99 -11.70 -7.33
CA THR A 135 -11.94 -13.10 -6.90
C THR A 135 -12.17 -13.17 -5.40
N ALA A 136 -13.04 -14.09 -4.97
CA ALA A 136 -13.47 -14.16 -3.58
C ALA A 136 -12.42 -14.75 -2.63
N ASN A 137 -11.84 -15.91 -2.98
CA ASN A 137 -10.94 -16.65 -2.10
C ASN A 137 -9.71 -17.20 -2.86
N PRO A 138 -8.49 -16.69 -2.60
CA PRO A 138 -8.20 -15.51 -1.77
C PRO A 138 -8.75 -14.22 -2.42
N PHE A 139 -9.04 -13.21 -1.59
CA PHE A 139 -9.51 -11.91 -2.07
C PHE A 139 -8.47 -11.28 -3.01
N LYS A 140 -8.88 -10.95 -4.23
CA LYS A 140 -8.04 -10.31 -5.24
C LYS A 140 -8.89 -9.44 -6.16
N VAL A 141 -8.35 -8.32 -6.64
CA VAL A 141 -9.01 -7.48 -7.65
C VAL A 141 -8.09 -7.27 -8.85
N ASP A 142 -8.53 -7.64 -10.04
CA ASP A 142 -7.80 -7.43 -11.29
C ASP A 142 -8.46 -6.32 -12.10
N LEU A 143 -7.72 -5.25 -12.41
CA LEU A 143 -8.16 -4.21 -13.35
C LEU A 143 -7.79 -4.64 -14.76
N VAL A 144 -8.81 -4.69 -15.62
CA VAL A 144 -8.73 -5.15 -17.00
C VAL A 144 -8.93 -3.96 -17.93
N SER A 145 -8.07 -3.84 -18.94
CA SER A 145 -8.24 -2.88 -20.02
C SER A 145 -7.80 -3.50 -21.34
N GLU A 146 -8.61 -3.32 -22.39
CA GLU A 146 -8.39 -3.95 -23.71
C GLU A 146 -8.17 -5.47 -23.60
N GLU A 147 -8.96 -6.14 -22.75
CA GLU A 147 -8.90 -7.59 -22.47
C GLU A 147 -7.63 -8.08 -21.76
N GLU A 148 -6.69 -7.19 -21.42
CA GLU A 148 -5.50 -7.53 -20.64
C GLU A 148 -5.60 -7.03 -19.19
N VAL A 149 -5.11 -7.84 -18.24
CA VAL A 149 -4.94 -7.39 -16.85
C VAL A 149 -3.77 -6.42 -16.79
N VAL A 150 -4.01 -5.20 -16.30
CA VAL A 150 -3.00 -4.14 -16.22
C VAL A 150 -2.45 -4.02 -14.80
N ILE A 151 -3.34 -4.07 -13.80
CA ILE A 151 -3.01 -3.98 -12.38
C ILE A 151 -3.75 -5.09 -11.64
N SER A 152 -3.06 -5.85 -10.79
CA SER A 152 -3.70 -6.73 -9.81
C SER A 152 -3.49 -6.18 -8.42
N ILE A 153 -4.55 -6.13 -7.62
CA ILE A 153 -4.56 -5.74 -6.22
C ILE A 153 -4.66 -7.00 -5.38
N ASN A 154 -3.84 -7.08 -4.32
CA ASN A 154 -3.77 -8.20 -3.39
C ASN A 154 -3.44 -9.55 -4.06
N SER A 155 -2.70 -9.53 -5.16
CA SER A 155 -2.29 -10.74 -5.90
C SER A 155 -1.27 -11.59 -5.17
N LEU A 156 -0.41 -10.96 -4.37
CA LEU A 156 0.55 -11.63 -3.51
C LEU A 156 -0.06 -11.94 -2.13
N GLY A 157 -1.30 -11.50 -1.89
CA GLY A 157 -2.01 -11.77 -0.65
C GLY A 157 -1.46 -10.96 0.54
N GLN A 158 -0.92 -9.77 0.28
CA GLN A 158 -0.26 -8.92 1.27
C GLN A 158 -1.21 -7.87 1.87
N LEU A 159 -2.51 -7.93 1.58
CA LEU A 159 -3.51 -7.17 2.32
C LEU A 159 -3.31 -7.41 3.82
N TYR A 160 -3.03 -6.33 4.53
CA TYR A 160 -2.80 -6.32 5.95
C TYR A 160 -3.64 -5.23 6.60
N PHE A 161 -4.28 -5.55 7.72
CA PHE A 161 -5.18 -4.63 8.38
C PHE A 161 -5.20 -4.95 9.88
N GLU A 162 -4.55 -4.10 10.69
CA GLU A 162 -4.59 -4.22 12.14
C GLU A 162 -5.86 -3.54 12.67
N HIS A 163 -6.84 -4.32 13.14
CA HIS A 163 -8.10 -3.80 13.67
C HIS A 163 -7.89 -3.01 14.97
N LEU A 164 -8.74 -2.00 15.21
CA LEU A 164 -8.70 -1.24 16.46
C LEU A 164 -8.98 -2.14 17.67
N GLN A 165 -8.13 -2.04 18.69
CA GLN A 165 -8.23 -2.85 19.91
C GLN A 165 -8.50 -1.96 21.13
N ILE A 166 -9.22 -2.51 22.11
CA ILE A 166 -9.38 -1.85 23.41
C ILE A 166 -8.07 -2.04 24.21
N PRO A 167 -7.44 -0.97 24.73
CA PRO A 167 -6.22 -1.08 25.51
C PRO A 167 -6.36 -2.02 26.72
N HIS A 168 -5.34 -2.83 26.99
CA HIS A 168 -5.36 -3.82 28.07
C HIS A 168 -5.59 -3.21 29.46
N LYS A 169 -5.12 -1.97 29.71
CA LYS A 169 -5.35 -1.23 30.97
C LYS A 169 -6.82 -0.89 31.25
N GLN A 170 -7.70 -0.94 30.24
CA GLN A 170 -9.14 -0.76 30.40
C GLN A 170 -9.91 -2.09 30.57
N ARG A 171 -9.30 -3.25 30.23
CA ARG A 171 -9.89 -4.57 30.47
C ARG A 171 -9.94 -4.91 31.97
N THR A 172 -8.87 -4.57 32.71
CA THR A 172 -8.78 -4.80 34.17
C THR A 172 -9.78 -4.01 35.01
N VAL A 173 -10.42 -2.96 34.46
CA VAL A 173 -11.49 -2.23 35.18
C VAL A 173 -12.87 -2.88 34.97
N LYS A 174 -13.04 -3.72 33.92
CA LYS A 174 -14.30 -4.43 33.64
C LYS A 174 -14.34 -5.86 34.20
N GLU A 175 -13.20 -6.50 34.43
CA GLU A 175 -13.12 -7.86 34.95
C GLU A 175 -12.33 -7.89 36.27
N ASN A 176 -12.95 -7.40 37.34
CA ASN A 176 -12.59 -7.85 38.67
C ASN A 176 -13.38 -9.13 38.98
N LYS A 177 -12.79 -10.28 38.63
CA LYS A 177 -12.74 -11.51 39.43
C LYS A 177 -11.98 -12.61 38.67
N GLU A 178 -10.85 -13.00 39.27
CA GLU A 178 -10.20 -14.32 39.20
C GLU A 178 -9.78 -14.83 37.81
N ASP A 179 -8.53 -14.58 37.42
CA ASP A 179 -7.41 -15.50 37.69
C ASP A 179 -6.11 -15.00 37.05
N ALA A 180 -5.02 -15.11 37.82
CA ALA A 180 -3.69 -14.69 37.43
C ALA A 180 -2.98 -15.80 36.63
N SER A 181 -2.59 -15.48 35.38
CA SER A 181 -1.49 -16.15 34.69
C SER A 181 -0.69 -15.13 33.88
N ILE A 182 0.32 -14.57 34.52
CA ILE A 182 1.39 -13.80 33.86
C ILE A 182 2.54 -14.79 33.65
N ASP A 183 2.90 -15.07 32.40
CA ASP A 183 4.28 -15.03 31.87
C ASP A 183 4.40 -15.87 30.59
N THR A 184 4.59 -15.18 29.46
CA THR A 184 5.14 -15.62 28.14
C THR A 184 4.71 -14.66 27.01
N SER A 185 3.74 -13.75 27.24
CA SER A 185 3.21 -12.85 26.21
C SER A 185 3.83 -11.45 26.20
N GLN A 186 4.44 -10.97 27.30
CA GLN A 186 4.95 -9.58 27.38
C GLN A 186 6.22 -9.35 26.55
N GLU A 187 7.18 -10.28 26.55
CA GLU A 187 8.44 -10.14 25.80
C GLU A 187 8.20 -10.03 24.28
N ASN A 188 7.24 -10.81 23.74
CA ASN A 188 6.87 -10.72 22.33
C ASN A 188 6.11 -9.42 21.99
N GLN A 189 5.41 -8.79 22.93
CA GLN A 189 4.66 -7.56 22.66
C GLN A 189 5.55 -6.31 22.61
N GLU A 190 6.59 -6.26 23.44
CA GLU A 190 7.58 -5.18 23.44
C GLU A 190 8.43 -5.21 22.17
N ASP A 191 8.87 -6.39 21.72
CA ASP A 191 9.64 -6.54 20.46
C ASP A 191 8.82 -6.11 19.21
N LEU A 192 7.51 -6.37 19.23
CA LEU A 192 6.59 -5.98 18.16
C LEU A 192 6.15 -4.52 18.21
N GLY A 193 6.45 -3.79 19.30
CA GLY A 193 6.08 -2.38 19.49
C GLY A 193 4.59 -2.14 19.31
N LEU A 194 3.73 -3.00 19.87
CA LEU A 194 2.28 -2.94 19.66
C LEU A 194 1.64 -1.72 20.34
N TRP A 195 2.16 -1.35 21.51
CA TRP A 195 1.66 -0.25 22.33
C TRP A 195 2.78 0.77 22.51
N GLU A 196 3.45 0.80 23.65
CA GLU A 196 4.53 1.77 23.86
C GLU A 196 5.74 1.47 22.97
N GLU A 197 6.28 2.49 22.31
CA GLU A 197 7.50 2.44 21.50
C GLU A 197 8.43 3.60 21.87
N LYS A 198 9.74 3.34 21.91
CA LYS A 198 10.76 4.38 22.17
C LYS A 198 11.50 4.76 20.90
N CYS A 199 11.65 6.06 20.66
CA CYS A 199 12.46 6.61 19.58
C CYS A 199 13.43 7.63 20.17
N GLY A 200 14.69 7.23 20.35
CA GLY A 200 15.66 8.03 21.11
C GLY A 200 15.16 8.26 22.53
N ASN A 201 15.00 9.52 22.92
CA ASN A 201 14.51 9.90 24.25
C ASN A 201 12.97 10.05 24.31
N PHE A 202 12.28 9.89 23.18
CA PHE A 202 10.82 10.05 23.11
C PHE A 202 10.13 8.71 23.31
N VAL A 203 9.03 8.74 24.06
CA VAL A 203 8.15 7.59 24.28
C VAL A 203 6.83 7.87 23.58
N ASP A 204 6.50 7.06 22.58
CA ASP A 204 5.18 7.03 21.98
C ASP A 204 4.32 5.99 22.70
N VAL A 205 3.24 6.43 23.33
CA VAL A 205 2.33 5.56 24.10
C VAL A 205 1.41 4.73 23.19
N LYS A 206 1.24 5.14 21.91
CA LYS A 206 0.33 4.55 20.92
C LYS A 206 -1.03 4.22 21.52
N ALA A 207 -1.82 5.25 21.81
CA ALA A 207 -3.11 5.11 22.49
C ALA A 207 -4.10 4.13 21.81
N ASN A 208 -3.95 3.90 20.50
CA ASN A 208 -4.80 3.00 19.72
C ASN A 208 -4.17 1.62 19.48
N GLY A 209 -2.96 1.41 19.99
CA GLY A 209 -2.16 0.23 19.73
C GLY A 209 -1.81 0.07 18.24
N PRO A 210 -1.77 -1.17 17.73
CA PRO A 210 -1.48 -1.46 16.32
C PRO A 210 -2.68 -1.09 15.42
N THR A 211 -2.47 -0.23 14.43
CA THR A 211 -3.53 0.21 13.49
C THR A 211 -3.09 0.25 12.04
N SER A 212 -1.96 -0.36 11.70
CA SER A 212 -1.38 -0.25 10.37
C SER A 212 -2.18 -1.02 9.32
N ILE A 213 -2.04 -0.55 8.09
CA ILE A 213 -2.69 -1.08 6.90
C ILE A 213 -1.64 -1.34 5.83
N GLY A 214 -1.88 -2.33 4.97
CA GLY A 214 -0.99 -2.62 3.86
C GLY A 214 -1.70 -3.29 2.69
N LEU A 215 -1.19 -3.08 1.48
CA LEU A 215 -1.77 -3.62 0.26
C LEU A 215 -0.74 -3.73 -0.86
N ASP A 216 -0.69 -4.89 -1.54
CA ASP A 216 0.14 -5.10 -2.73
C ASP A 216 -0.57 -4.80 -4.04
N PHE A 217 0.22 -4.36 -5.00
CA PHE A 217 -0.14 -4.16 -6.39
C PHE A 217 0.88 -4.86 -7.29
N SER A 218 0.40 -5.63 -8.27
CA SER A 218 1.23 -6.18 -9.34
C SER A 218 0.96 -5.44 -10.65
N LEU A 219 2.03 -4.92 -11.24
CA LEU A 219 2.00 -4.09 -12.45
C LEU A 219 2.49 -4.91 -13.64
N HIS A 220 1.55 -5.35 -14.47
CA HIS A 220 1.80 -6.33 -15.52
C HIS A 220 2.49 -5.71 -16.74
N GLY A 221 3.71 -6.17 -17.03
CA GLY A 221 4.54 -5.69 -18.13
C GLY A 221 5.23 -4.34 -17.87
N PHE A 222 5.28 -3.87 -16.63
CA PHE A 222 5.92 -2.62 -16.25
C PHE A 222 7.24 -2.87 -15.51
N GLU A 223 8.28 -2.14 -15.88
CA GLU A 223 9.63 -2.18 -15.27
C GLU A 223 10.08 -0.80 -14.76
N HIS A 224 9.51 0.27 -15.30
CA HIS A 224 9.94 1.63 -15.00
C HIS A 224 8.90 2.33 -14.15
N LEU A 225 9.26 2.58 -12.89
CA LEU A 225 8.42 3.26 -11.91
C LEU A 225 9.05 4.61 -11.54
N TYR A 226 8.20 5.58 -11.22
CA TYR A 226 8.56 6.97 -10.90
C TYR A 226 7.62 7.54 -9.85
N GLY A 227 7.98 8.67 -9.26
CA GLY A 227 7.13 9.40 -8.32
C GLY A 227 7.54 9.18 -6.87
N ILE A 228 6.56 9.12 -5.98
CA ILE A 228 6.71 9.06 -4.52
C ILE A 228 7.78 10.00 -3.95
N PRO A 229 7.87 11.28 -4.36
CA PRO A 229 8.84 12.20 -3.78
C PRO A 229 8.55 12.46 -2.29
N GLN A 230 9.50 12.93 -1.49
CA GLN A 230 10.81 13.48 -1.84
C GLN A 230 11.96 12.60 -1.33
N HIS A 231 12.77 12.09 -2.26
CA HIS A 231 13.99 11.32 -2.00
C HIS A 231 15.15 11.89 -2.79
N ALA A 232 16.35 11.83 -2.22
CA ALA A 232 17.58 12.14 -2.95
C ALA A 232 18.06 10.89 -3.70
N GLU A 233 17.23 10.37 -4.60
CA GLU A 233 17.48 9.16 -5.39
C GLU A 233 17.27 9.43 -6.89
N SER A 234 17.64 8.49 -7.75
CA SER A 234 17.38 8.57 -9.18
C SER A 234 15.89 8.71 -9.51
N HIS A 235 15.58 9.41 -10.61
CA HIS A 235 14.20 9.61 -11.05
C HIS A 235 13.42 8.31 -11.25
N GLN A 236 14.04 7.30 -11.87
CA GLN A 236 13.49 5.95 -11.89
C GLN A 236 13.70 5.30 -10.53
N LEU A 237 12.61 4.86 -9.91
CA LEU A 237 12.64 4.18 -8.63
C LEU A 237 13.40 2.85 -8.75
N LYS A 238 14.32 2.63 -7.83
CA LYS A 238 15.05 1.37 -7.65
C LYS A 238 14.21 0.33 -6.90
N ASN A 239 14.50 -0.95 -7.14
CA ASN A 239 14.01 -2.03 -6.30
C ASN A 239 14.44 -1.84 -4.84
N THR A 240 13.61 -2.32 -3.93
CA THR A 240 13.86 -2.37 -2.50
C THR A 240 14.19 -3.82 -2.13
N GLY A 241 15.42 -4.08 -1.71
CA GLY A 241 15.91 -5.39 -1.26
C GLY A 241 16.28 -5.40 0.22
N ASP A 242 16.57 -6.58 0.76
CA ASP A 242 17.19 -6.84 2.08
C ASP A 242 16.77 -5.92 3.26
N GLY A 243 15.49 -5.56 3.33
CA GLY A 243 14.91 -4.84 4.47
C GLY A 243 14.80 -3.31 4.31
N ASP A 244 15.13 -2.75 3.16
CA ASP A 244 14.97 -1.33 2.84
C ASP A 244 13.62 -1.04 2.16
N ALA A 245 13.12 0.21 2.24
CA ALA A 245 11.89 0.66 1.59
C ALA A 245 11.93 2.18 1.36
N TYR A 246 11.18 2.69 0.37
CA TYR A 246 10.98 4.14 0.28
C TYR A 246 10.12 4.61 1.43
N ARG A 247 10.62 5.57 2.20
CA ARG A 247 9.91 6.12 3.35
C ARG A 247 9.29 7.46 2.98
N LEU A 248 7.99 7.61 3.23
CA LEU A 248 7.22 8.82 3.07
C LEU A 248 6.83 9.30 4.48
N TYR A 249 7.66 10.19 5.02
CA TYR A 249 7.45 10.83 6.31
C TYR A 249 8.20 12.15 6.28
N ASN A 250 7.48 13.26 6.42
CA ASN A 250 8.08 14.59 6.30
C ASN A 250 9.01 14.83 7.49
N LEU A 251 10.30 14.93 7.22
CA LEU A 251 11.39 15.05 8.18
C LEU A 251 12.30 16.21 7.79
N ASP A 252 12.82 16.88 8.81
CA ASP A 252 13.94 17.82 8.65
C ASP A 252 15.25 17.02 8.71
N VAL A 253 15.84 16.75 7.54
CA VAL A 253 17.05 15.93 7.40
C VAL A 253 18.23 16.81 7.03
N TYR A 254 18.94 17.32 8.05
CA TYR A 254 20.18 18.07 7.87
C TYR A 254 21.25 17.23 7.18
N GLY A 255 21.86 17.74 6.09
CA GLY A 255 22.97 17.09 5.41
C GLY A 255 22.61 15.75 4.75
N TYR A 256 21.38 15.61 4.21
CA TYR A 256 20.87 14.35 3.64
C TYR A 256 21.82 13.71 2.63
N LYS A 257 21.83 12.37 2.59
CA LYS A 257 22.66 11.58 1.67
C LYS A 257 22.00 11.52 0.29
N ILE A 258 22.82 11.42 -0.75
CA ILE A 258 22.37 11.09 -2.11
C ILE A 258 22.34 9.56 -2.31
N HIS A 259 21.51 9.10 -3.24
CA HIS A 259 21.20 7.69 -3.48
C HIS A 259 20.63 6.99 -2.24
N ASP A 260 19.71 7.68 -1.55
CA ASP A 260 19.06 7.21 -0.34
C ASP A 260 17.53 7.24 -0.50
N LYS A 261 16.87 6.18 -0.01
CA LYS A 261 15.42 6.00 -0.03
C LYS A 261 14.74 6.57 1.22
N MET A 262 15.51 7.16 2.12
CA MET A 262 14.99 7.91 3.26
C MET A 262 14.23 9.15 2.78
N GLY A 263 12.99 9.30 3.26
CA GLY A 263 12.17 10.48 3.01
C GLY A 263 12.78 11.75 3.61
N ILE A 264 12.55 12.87 2.93
CA ILE A 264 13.08 14.18 3.32
C ILE A 264 11.90 15.08 3.72
N TYR A 265 11.74 16.26 3.12
CA TYR A 265 10.83 17.30 3.66
C TYR A 265 9.37 17.14 3.26
N GLY A 266 9.09 16.49 2.13
CA GLY A 266 7.76 16.35 1.56
C GLY A 266 7.46 14.93 1.14
N SER A 267 6.17 14.59 1.13
CA SER A 267 5.66 13.28 0.75
C SER A 267 4.46 13.45 -0.19
N ILE A 268 4.54 12.87 -1.39
CA ILE A 268 3.40 12.76 -2.30
C ILE A 268 3.24 11.28 -2.64
N PRO A 269 2.26 10.56 -2.06
CA PRO A 269 2.10 9.11 -2.21
C PRO A 269 1.47 8.73 -3.57
N TYR A 270 2.11 9.18 -4.65
CA TYR A 270 1.69 8.98 -6.03
C TYR A 270 2.81 8.34 -6.84
N LEU A 271 2.53 7.15 -7.36
CA LEU A 271 3.46 6.34 -8.12
C LEU A 271 2.99 6.19 -9.56
N LEU A 272 3.91 6.39 -10.50
CA LEU A 272 3.70 6.20 -11.93
C LEU A 272 4.42 4.94 -12.37
N ALA A 273 3.81 4.15 -13.24
CA ALA A 273 4.49 3.08 -13.96
C ALA A 273 4.31 3.26 -15.47
N HIS A 274 5.43 3.18 -16.20
CA HIS A 274 5.47 3.46 -17.62
C HIS A 274 6.07 2.28 -18.41
N LYS A 275 5.47 2.01 -19.58
CA LYS A 275 6.00 1.13 -20.62
C LYS A 275 5.60 1.69 -21.99
N LEU A 276 6.20 1.14 -23.05
CA LEU A 276 5.84 1.56 -24.41
C LEU A 276 4.33 1.42 -24.64
N GLY A 277 3.69 2.53 -25.01
CA GLY A 277 2.25 2.59 -25.30
C GLY A 277 1.33 2.65 -24.08
N ARG A 278 1.84 2.60 -22.85
CA ARG A 278 0.99 2.65 -21.65
C ARG A 278 1.64 3.25 -20.41
N THR A 279 0.89 4.08 -19.71
CA THR A 279 1.22 4.63 -18.39
C THR A 279 0.05 4.42 -17.46
N ILE A 280 0.34 4.03 -16.22
CA ILE A 280 -0.63 3.89 -15.13
C ILE A 280 -0.14 4.65 -13.90
N GLY A 281 -1.09 4.99 -13.02
CA GLY A 281 -0.81 5.67 -11.76
C GLY A 281 -1.47 4.97 -10.58
N ILE A 282 -0.79 4.95 -9.44
CA ILE A 282 -1.33 4.54 -8.15
C ILE A 282 -1.21 5.74 -7.22
N PHE A 283 -2.33 6.28 -6.79
CA PHE A 283 -2.38 7.31 -5.78
C PHE A 283 -2.92 6.73 -4.48
N TRP A 284 -2.03 6.53 -3.51
CA TRP A 284 -2.33 6.00 -2.19
C TRP A 284 -2.68 7.15 -1.25
N LEU A 285 -3.97 7.41 -1.05
CA LEU A 285 -4.45 8.54 -0.27
C LEU A 285 -4.37 8.24 1.23
N ASN A 286 -3.16 8.34 1.78
CA ASN A 286 -2.89 8.21 3.21
C ASN A 286 -1.91 9.29 3.67
N ALA A 287 -2.11 9.82 4.88
CA ALA A 287 -1.32 10.92 5.43
C ALA A 287 -0.45 10.50 6.63
N SER A 288 -0.48 9.23 7.03
CA SER A 288 0.40 8.70 8.08
C SER A 288 1.77 8.33 7.51
N GLU A 289 2.71 7.95 8.37
CA GLU A 289 3.99 7.41 7.92
C GLU A 289 3.75 6.20 6.97
N THR A 290 4.31 6.27 5.77
CA THR A 290 4.12 5.25 4.73
C THR A 290 5.45 4.72 4.23
N LEU A 291 5.54 3.39 4.08
CA LEU A 291 6.67 2.70 3.47
C LEU A 291 6.22 2.03 2.18
N VAL A 292 7.06 2.07 1.16
CA VAL A 292 6.78 1.48 -0.16
C VAL A 292 7.93 0.55 -0.56
N GLU A 293 7.61 -0.73 -0.71
CA GLU A 293 8.51 -1.72 -1.28
C GLU A 293 8.23 -1.89 -2.78
N ILE A 294 9.30 -2.03 -3.57
CA ILE A 294 9.27 -2.24 -5.01
C ILE A 294 10.14 -3.45 -5.35
N ASN A 295 9.55 -4.45 -6.01
CA ASN A 295 10.27 -5.61 -6.51
C ASN A 295 9.90 -5.88 -7.98
N THR A 296 10.78 -5.52 -8.90
CA THR A 296 10.65 -5.88 -10.31
C THR A 296 11.21 -7.27 -10.56
N GLU A 297 10.32 -8.20 -10.96
CA GLU A 297 10.69 -9.50 -11.45
C GLU A 297 11.18 -9.39 -12.90
N PRO A 298 12.36 -9.95 -13.23
CA PRO A 298 12.87 -9.95 -14.58
C PRO A 298 11.93 -10.76 -15.49
N ALA A 299 11.81 -10.33 -16.73
CA ALA A 299 10.99 -11.02 -17.71
C ALA A 299 11.59 -12.41 -17.98
N VAL A 300 10.88 -13.48 -17.61
CA VAL A 300 11.38 -14.86 -17.78
C VAL A 300 11.25 -15.28 -19.25
N GLU A 301 12.38 -15.42 -19.94
CA GLU A 301 12.49 -16.11 -21.22
C GLU A 301 12.43 -17.63 -20.99
N TYR A 302 11.31 -18.27 -21.32
CA TYR A 302 11.29 -19.71 -21.50
C TYR A 302 11.72 -20.02 -22.94
N THR A 303 12.96 -20.48 -23.12
CA THR A 303 13.41 -21.08 -24.38
C THR A 303 12.61 -22.37 -24.63
N GLN A 304 11.87 -22.42 -25.73
CA GLN A 304 11.20 -23.64 -26.20
C GLN A 304 12.23 -24.76 -26.43
N THR A 305 12.10 -25.88 -25.73
CA THR A 305 12.56 -27.17 -26.25
C THR A 305 11.61 -27.60 -27.36
N GLN A 306 12.13 -27.69 -28.59
CA GLN A 306 11.38 -28.13 -29.75
C GLN A 306 10.78 -29.53 -29.53
N MET A 307 9.45 -29.66 -29.56
CA MET A 307 8.71 -30.77 -30.19
C MET A 307 7.21 -30.46 -30.26
N GLY A 308 6.68 -30.22 -31.46
CA GLY A 308 5.24 -30.31 -31.76
C GLY A 308 4.57 -29.06 -32.37
N PRO A 309 3.61 -29.22 -33.31
CA PRO A 309 3.00 -28.13 -34.05
C PRO A 309 1.80 -27.51 -33.31
N VAL A 310 2.00 -26.99 -32.10
CA VAL A 310 1.11 -25.99 -31.50
C VAL A 310 1.98 -25.09 -30.60
N ALA A 311 2.73 -24.19 -31.23
CA ALA A 311 3.52 -23.20 -30.51
C ALA A 311 2.59 -22.15 -29.89
N ALA A 312 2.23 -22.32 -28.62
CA ALA A 312 1.67 -21.24 -27.82
C ALA A 312 2.70 -20.10 -27.76
N LYS A 313 2.32 -18.90 -28.23
CA LYS A 313 3.14 -17.68 -28.12
C LYS A 313 3.19 -17.27 -26.65
N GLN A 314 4.17 -17.76 -25.90
CA GLN A 314 4.41 -17.31 -24.54
C GLN A 314 5.13 -15.95 -24.60
N LYS A 315 4.41 -14.88 -24.26
CA LYS A 315 4.94 -13.51 -24.28
C LYS A 315 5.63 -13.27 -22.95
N VAL A 316 6.95 -13.17 -22.98
CA VAL A 316 7.80 -12.76 -21.87
C VAL A 316 7.32 -11.37 -21.42
N ARG A 317 6.82 -11.26 -20.19
CA ARG A 317 6.36 -9.99 -19.62
C ARG A 317 6.98 -9.86 -18.24
N SER A 318 7.74 -8.80 -18.05
CA SER A 318 8.17 -8.34 -16.74
C SER A 318 6.98 -8.01 -15.87
N GLN A 319 7.19 -8.02 -14.56
CA GLN A 319 6.16 -7.68 -13.60
C GLN A 319 6.81 -6.95 -12.44
N THR A 320 6.25 -5.80 -12.06
CA THR A 320 6.72 -5.09 -10.87
C THR A 320 5.68 -5.19 -9.77
N HIS A 321 6.11 -5.63 -8.60
CA HIS A 321 5.33 -5.66 -7.38
C HIS A 321 5.60 -4.42 -6.55
N VAL A 322 4.54 -3.80 -6.06
CA VAL A 322 4.62 -2.64 -5.17
C VAL A 322 3.78 -2.93 -3.93
N HIS A 323 4.37 -2.80 -2.75
CA HIS A 323 3.68 -3.02 -1.48
C HIS A 323 3.70 -1.73 -0.65
N TRP A 324 2.50 -1.20 -0.37
CA TRP A 324 2.31 0.01 0.43
C TRP A 324 1.95 -0.37 1.84
N MET A 325 2.59 0.25 2.84
CA MET A 325 2.33 0.01 4.26
C MET A 325 2.22 1.35 4.96
N SER A 326 1.12 1.62 5.64
CA SER A 326 0.91 2.88 6.37
C SER A 326 0.57 2.62 7.83
N GLU A 327 1.05 3.49 8.72
CA GLU A 327 0.89 3.32 10.16
C GLU A 327 -0.58 3.35 10.64
N SER A 328 -1.43 4.14 9.97
CA SER A 328 -2.84 4.29 10.36
C SER A 328 -3.72 4.73 9.19
N GLY A 329 -4.97 5.10 9.51
CA GLY A 329 -5.98 5.50 8.53
C GLY A 329 -6.67 4.30 7.88
N ILE A 330 -7.29 4.55 6.74
CA ILE A 330 -7.94 3.54 5.90
C ILE A 330 -7.10 3.26 4.66
N ILE A 331 -7.36 2.12 4.01
CA ILE A 331 -6.89 1.92 2.64
C ILE A 331 -7.81 2.74 1.74
N ASP A 332 -7.25 3.73 1.05
CA ASP A 332 -7.96 4.54 0.06
C ASP A 332 -7.00 4.76 -1.11
N VAL A 333 -7.29 4.11 -2.24
CA VAL A 333 -6.39 4.11 -3.39
C VAL A 333 -7.15 4.45 -4.66
N PHE A 334 -6.56 5.33 -5.47
CA PHE A 334 -7.00 5.63 -6.83
C PHE A 334 -6.02 4.99 -7.82
N LEU A 335 -6.56 4.25 -8.77
CA LEU A 335 -5.85 3.62 -9.87
C LEU A 335 -6.21 4.36 -11.16
N LEU A 336 -5.22 5.05 -11.72
CA LEU A 336 -5.32 5.87 -12.91
C LEU A 336 -4.86 5.03 -14.10
N THR A 337 -5.74 4.74 -15.06
CA THR A 337 -5.46 3.74 -16.12
C THR A 337 -4.92 4.32 -17.43
N GLY A 338 -4.67 5.64 -17.48
CA GLY A 338 -4.08 6.35 -18.61
C GLY A 338 -4.96 6.35 -19.86
N PRO A 339 -4.42 6.04 -21.07
CA PRO A 339 -3.21 5.25 -21.29
C PRO A 339 -1.91 6.05 -21.50
N THR A 340 -1.97 7.33 -21.85
CA THR A 340 -0.75 8.13 -22.09
C THR A 340 -0.27 8.84 -20.83
N PRO A 341 1.01 9.28 -20.75
CA PRO A 341 1.47 10.13 -19.64
C PRO A 341 0.61 11.39 -19.47
N SER A 342 0.17 12.01 -20.58
CA SER A 342 -0.68 13.21 -20.52
C SER A 342 -2.05 12.91 -19.89
N ASP A 343 -2.65 11.76 -20.19
CA ASP A 343 -3.94 11.36 -19.61
C ASP A 343 -3.80 11.12 -18.11
N ILE A 344 -2.73 10.45 -17.70
CA ILE A 344 -2.40 10.23 -16.29
C ILE A 344 -2.24 11.55 -15.53
N PHE A 345 -1.55 12.54 -16.12
CA PHE A 345 -1.41 13.86 -15.49
C PHE A 345 -2.75 14.58 -15.36
N LYS A 346 -3.62 14.51 -16.38
CA LYS A 346 -4.97 15.09 -16.32
C LYS A 346 -5.84 14.39 -15.27
N GLN A 347 -5.75 13.07 -15.18
CA GLN A 347 -6.46 12.26 -14.20
C GLN A 347 -6.05 12.65 -12.78
N TYR A 348 -4.75 12.76 -12.50
CA TYR A 348 -4.25 13.15 -11.19
C TYR A 348 -4.61 14.60 -10.84
N SER A 349 -4.41 15.55 -11.78
CA SER A 349 -4.78 16.97 -11.56
C SER A 349 -6.29 17.20 -11.42
N HIS A 350 -7.12 16.25 -11.85
CA HIS A 350 -8.56 16.33 -11.63
C HIS A 350 -8.92 15.94 -10.19
N LEU A 351 -8.15 15.05 -9.56
CA LEU A 351 -8.34 14.62 -8.20
C LEU A 351 -7.81 15.64 -7.19
N THR A 352 -6.59 16.12 -7.39
CA THR A 352 -5.84 17.02 -6.49
C THR A 352 -5.66 18.39 -7.13
#